data_AF-A0A6C0DSP1-F1
#
_entry.id   AF-A0A6C0DSP1-F1
#
_cell.length_a   1.000
_cell.length_b   1.000
_cell.length_c   1.000
_cell.angle_alpha   90.00
_cell.angle_beta   90.00
_cell.angle_gamma   90.00
#
_symmetry.space_group_name_H-M   'P 1'
#
loop_
_entity.id
_entity.type
_entity.pdbx_description
1 polymer ?
#
loop_
_entity_poly.entity_id
_entity_poly.type
_entity_poly.pdbx_seq_one_letter_code
_entity_poly.pdbx_strand_id
1 'polypeptide(L)'
;MISPVMEHNKADPPYRWLNGGPTAMVFDIRETEDPRFEQWICSPILKETQETKNQIDNIYSQGMWDDYKKITNPYEYVFLSLNRRMSRSVAVKTPLSRSYFKMLEMLKGGELINEVAQLIERDGGLITSHAAEGPGGFIEAVHDVLPGRVLFSQGMTLRSTSVNIPGWRKTTNFLHRHPQVKITYGADDTGDLLKVHNIEHFVHQFNKKAHLYTADGGFDFSSDFNAQEETILPLLVAEFYLGLKSIQRGGVILVKIFDTLLRPTLELIWIVTRQFREWTIVKPNTSRGGNAERYLLCKGFLGLDEPTEAFFCQAMETANEGRTIASFLQTKPPISWIQTMLTVQEQISQQETAIIRQTLNLIQKPDRATIRRFIEQNVERSIQWCVDHNEAVNRRWHDPLWREQTILDEINELVDTRAVNSFTSDWRSPSEASQTDSPEQSRPQRRHHVVTFSRSRPSRFERSSARARRVGSPDSEGWQRV
;
A
#
# COMPACT_ATOMS: atom_id res chain seq x y z
N MET A 1 47.78 -25.99 14.31
CA MET A 1 47.04 -25.20 13.31
C MET A 1 45.56 -25.40 13.57
N ILE A 2 44.97 -24.50 14.36
CA ILE A 2 43.54 -24.49 14.69
C ILE A 2 42.91 -23.48 13.74
N SER A 3 41.92 -23.94 12.96
CA SER A 3 41.19 -23.15 11.98
C SER A 3 40.37 -22.06 12.68
N PRO A 4 40.33 -20.82 12.17
CA PRO A 4 39.55 -19.76 12.78
C PRO A 4 38.07 -20.01 12.56
N VAL A 5 37.33 -19.95 13.66
CA VAL A 5 35.87 -19.84 13.72
C VAL A 5 35.47 -18.62 12.90
N MET A 6 34.67 -18.81 11.86
CA MET A 6 34.01 -17.71 11.16
C MET A 6 33.03 -17.07 12.14
N GLU A 7 33.41 -15.93 12.71
CA GLU A 7 32.48 -15.00 13.32
C GLU A 7 31.40 -14.67 12.28
N HIS A 8 30.14 -14.94 12.64
CA HIS A 8 29.01 -14.40 11.91
C HIS A 8 29.12 -12.87 11.92
N ASN A 9 29.52 -12.30 10.77
CA ASN A 9 29.36 -10.88 10.48
C ASN A 9 27.92 -10.49 10.82
N LYS A 10 27.72 -9.57 11.77
CA LYS A 10 26.46 -8.85 11.87
C LYS A 10 26.24 -8.18 10.52
N ALA A 11 25.30 -8.69 9.74
CA ALA A 11 24.86 -8.03 8.52
C ALA A 11 24.43 -6.60 8.85
N ASP A 12 24.67 -5.65 7.94
CA ASP A 12 24.14 -4.30 8.08
C ASP A 12 22.62 -4.37 8.36
N PRO A 13 22.07 -3.46 9.18
CA PRO A 13 20.65 -3.45 9.47
C PRO A 13 19.85 -3.39 8.15
N PRO A 14 18.74 -4.16 8.03
CA PRO A 14 18.04 -4.34 6.77
C PRO A 14 17.46 -3.02 6.22
N TYR A 15 17.26 -2.03 7.09
CA TYR A 15 16.76 -0.71 6.75
C TYR A 15 17.69 0.40 7.20
N ARG A 16 17.81 1.41 6.34
CA ARG A 16 18.43 2.69 6.70
C ARG A 16 17.40 3.55 7.43
N TRP A 17 17.64 3.77 8.72
CA TRP A 17 16.83 4.66 9.55
C TRP A 17 17.23 6.12 9.39
N LEU A 18 16.23 6.98 9.36
CA LEU A 18 16.36 8.43 9.28
C LEU A 18 15.85 9.05 10.58
N ASN A 19 16.50 10.12 11.03
CA ASN A 19 16.11 10.79 12.25
C ASN A 19 14.71 11.41 12.11
N GLY A 20 13.85 11.02 13.04
CA GLY A 20 12.63 11.70 13.43
C GLY A 20 12.93 12.86 14.37
N GLY A 21 12.08 13.05 15.35
CA GLY A 21 12.28 13.98 16.46
C GLY A 21 11.34 15.17 16.38
N PRO A 22 10.99 15.75 17.54
CA PRO A 22 10.06 16.86 17.60
C PRO A 22 10.67 18.05 16.86
N THR A 23 9.85 18.79 16.15
CA THR A 23 10.23 20.04 15.51
C THR A 23 9.06 20.98 15.66
N ALA A 24 9.33 22.24 16.02
CA ALA A 24 8.28 23.25 16.07
C ALA A 24 7.68 23.40 14.67
N MET A 25 6.39 23.13 14.56
CA MET A 25 5.63 23.22 13.30
C MET A 25 4.53 24.26 13.49
N VAL A 26 4.30 25.05 12.45
CA VAL A 26 3.14 25.95 12.38
C VAL A 26 2.20 25.36 11.34
N PHE A 27 1.11 24.77 11.83
CA PHE A 27 0.06 24.20 11.01
C PHE A 27 -0.73 25.32 10.31
N ASP A 28 -1.02 25.13 9.04
CA ASP A 28 -1.81 26.03 8.21
C ASP A 28 -2.49 25.19 7.12
N ILE A 29 -3.73 24.77 7.40
CA ILE A 29 -4.53 24.00 6.46
C ILE A 29 -5.06 24.97 5.40
N ARG A 30 -4.43 24.95 4.23
CA ARG A 30 -4.85 25.76 3.08
C ARG A 30 -5.60 24.91 2.08
N GLU A 31 -6.79 25.39 1.75
CA GLU A 31 -7.71 24.73 0.82
C GLU A 31 -7.53 25.27 -0.60
N THR A 32 -8.00 24.50 -1.57
CA THR A 32 -7.99 24.89 -2.98
C THR A 32 -9.29 24.47 -3.65
N GLU A 33 -9.81 25.32 -4.53
CA GLU A 33 -10.85 24.94 -5.49
C GLU A 33 -10.24 24.38 -6.78
N ASP A 34 -8.94 24.61 -7.01
CA ASP A 34 -8.19 24.04 -8.13
C ASP A 34 -7.79 22.60 -7.78
N PRO A 35 -8.19 21.60 -8.58
CA PRO A 35 -7.78 20.22 -8.35
C PRO A 35 -6.28 19.97 -8.58
N ARG A 36 -5.52 20.96 -9.07
CA ARG A 36 -4.08 20.81 -9.32
C ARG A 36 -3.27 21.07 -8.07
N PHE A 37 -2.63 20.01 -7.57
CA PHE A 37 -1.74 20.10 -6.43
C PHE A 37 -0.34 20.62 -6.82
N GLU A 38 0.29 21.34 -5.89
CA GLU A 38 1.68 21.77 -6.05
C GLU A 38 2.60 20.54 -5.96
N GLN A 39 3.32 20.23 -7.04
CA GLN A 39 4.32 19.16 -7.03
C GLN A 39 5.65 19.69 -6.49
N TRP A 40 6.14 19.09 -5.41
CA TRP A 40 7.39 19.48 -4.76
C TRP A 40 8.60 18.65 -5.19
N ILE A 41 8.36 17.41 -5.61
CA ILE A 41 9.39 16.48 -6.04
C ILE A 41 9.16 16.15 -7.51
N CYS A 42 10.14 16.51 -8.35
CA CYS A 42 10.12 16.28 -9.78
C CYS A 42 11.55 16.01 -10.26
N SER A 43 11.73 15.01 -11.12
CA SER A 43 12.97 14.76 -11.84
C SER A 43 12.70 14.09 -13.18
N PRO A 44 13.68 14.03 -14.09
CA PRO A 44 13.51 13.36 -15.39
C PRO A 44 13.06 11.90 -15.25
N ILE A 45 13.57 11.17 -14.25
CA ILE A 45 13.22 9.77 -13.98
C ILE A 45 11.74 9.65 -13.61
N LEU A 46 11.22 10.57 -12.79
CA LEU A 46 9.81 10.55 -12.37
C LEU A 46 8.89 10.83 -13.56
N LYS A 47 9.29 11.75 -14.42
CA LYS A 47 8.56 12.03 -15.66
C LYS A 47 8.56 10.82 -16.60
N GLU A 48 9.71 10.18 -16.78
CA GLU A 48 9.86 8.95 -17.58
C GLU A 48 9.01 7.80 -17.03
N THR A 49 8.93 7.69 -15.70
CA THR A 49 8.10 6.69 -15.03
C THR A 49 6.63 6.93 -15.30
N GLN A 50 6.18 8.18 -15.20
CA GLN A 50 4.81 8.57 -15.53
C GLN A 50 4.46 8.29 -17.01
N GLU A 51 5.36 8.67 -17.92
CA GLU A 51 5.21 8.39 -19.36
C GLU A 51 5.17 6.88 -19.64
N THR A 52 5.93 6.08 -18.90
CA THR A 52 5.96 4.61 -18.99
C THR A 52 4.68 3.98 -18.43
N LYS A 53 4.16 4.47 -17.28
CA LYS A 53 2.87 4.05 -16.71
C LYS A 53 1.72 4.30 -17.70
N ASN A 54 1.71 5.46 -18.35
CA ASN A 54 0.69 5.80 -19.35
C ASN A 54 0.67 4.86 -20.57
N GLN A 55 1.75 4.12 -20.84
CA GLN A 55 1.75 3.12 -21.94
C GLN A 55 0.93 1.88 -21.59
N ILE A 56 0.70 1.60 -20.31
CA ILE A 56 -0.13 0.48 -19.84
C ILE A 56 -1.58 0.66 -20.33
N ASP A 57 -2.10 1.89 -20.34
CA ASP A 57 -3.47 2.21 -20.78
C ASP A 57 -3.77 1.70 -22.19
N ASN A 58 -2.75 1.69 -23.08
CA ASN A 58 -2.92 1.28 -24.48
C ASN A 58 -3.16 -0.23 -24.66
N ILE A 59 -2.82 -1.03 -23.64
CA ILE A 59 -2.92 -2.49 -23.67
C ILE A 59 -3.86 -3.05 -22.60
N TYR A 60 -4.27 -2.22 -21.63
CA TYR A 60 -5.05 -2.66 -20.48
C TYR A 60 -6.38 -3.30 -20.89
N SER A 61 -7.08 -2.70 -21.87
CA SER A 61 -8.35 -3.21 -22.41
C SER A 61 -8.27 -4.59 -23.06
N GLN A 62 -7.06 -5.08 -23.36
CA GLN A 62 -6.84 -6.38 -23.95
C GLN A 62 -6.70 -7.49 -22.90
N GLY A 63 -6.74 -7.14 -21.60
CA GLY A 63 -6.59 -8.09 -20.47
C GLY A 63 -5.18 -8.67 -20.30
N MET A 64 -4.24 -8.29 -21.16
CA MET A 64 -2.91 -8.92 -21.24
C MET A 64 -1.97 -8.48 -20.13
N TRP A 65 -2.14 -7.24 -19.64
CA TRP A 65 -1.30 -6.69 -18.59
C TRP A 65 -1.31 -7.57 -17.33
N ASP A 66 -2.49 -8.03 -16.93
CA ASP A 66 -2.67 -8.77 -15.68
C ASP A 66 -2.03 -10.16 -15.69
N ASP A 67 -1.88 -10.78 -16.85
CA ASP A 67 -1.21 -12.06 -16.97
C ASP A 67 0.30 -11.92 -17.12
N TYR A 68 0.77 -10.97 -17.93
CA TYR A 68 2.20 -10.77 -18.14
C TYR A 68 2.89 -10.14 -16.93
N LYS A 69 2.21 -9.26 -16.17
CA LYS A 69 2.77 -8.67 -14.94
C LYS A 69 3.11 -9.72 -13.88
N LYS A 70 2.39 -10.86 -13.86
CA LYS A 70 2.66 -11.98 -12.96
C LYS A 70 3.98 -12.68 -13.30
N ILE A 71 4.34 -12.73 -14.58
CA ILE A 71 5.57 -13.35 -15.06
C ILE A 71 6.78 -12.45 -14.85
N THR A 72 6.62 -11.14 -15.01
CA THR A 72 7.74 -10.19 -14.84
C THR A 72 7.95 -9.77 -13.39
N ASN A 73 6.98 -9.96 -12.50
CA ASN A 73 7.14 -9.66 -11.08
C ASN A 73 8.00 -10.72 -10.36
N PRO A 74 9.18 -10.37 -9.82
CA PRO A 74 10.18 -11.35 -9.37
C PRO A 74 9.74 -12.30 -8.25
N TYR A 75 8.79 -11.88 -7.42
CA TYR A 75 8.33 -12.62 -6.23
C TYR A 75 6.84 -13.02 -6.33
N GLU A 76 6.27 -13.07 -7.54
CA GLU A 76 4.86 -13.42 -7.72
C GLU A 76 4.55 -14.84 -7.23
N TYR A 77 5.49 -15.77 -7.38
CA TYR A 77 5.33 -17.18 -7.04
C TYR A 77 5.42 -17.47 -5.54
N VAL A 78 5.79 -16.50 -4.68
CA VAL A 78 5.65 -16.64 -3.22
C VAL A 78 4.21 -17.04 -2.90
N PHE A 79 3.24 -16.34 -3.50
CA PHE A 79 1.83 -16.69 -3.39
C PHE A 79 0.99 -16.20 -4.58
N LEU A 80 0.31 -17.16 -5.22
CA LEU A 80 -0.62 -16.96 -6.32
C LEU A 80 -2.05 -17.06 -5.79
N SER A 81 -2.78 -15.95 -5.74
CA SER A 81 -4.09 -15.87 -5.07
C SER A 81 -5.24 -16.54 -5.83
N LEU A 82 -5.10 -16.82 -7.12
CA LEU A 82 -6.16 -17.40 -7.95
C LEU A 82 -6.31 -18.89 -7.66
N ASN A 83 -7.50 -19.36 -7.28
CA ASN A 83 -7.79 -20.76 -6.90
C ASN A 83 -7.16 -21.82 -7.83
N ARG A 84 -7.15 -21.59 -9.15
CA ARG A 84 -6.56 -22.52 -10.13
C ARG A 84 -5.03 -22.55 -10.13
N ARG A 85 -4.38 -21.48 -9.68
CA ARG A 85 -2.92 -21.32 -9.63
C ARG A 85 -2.37 -21.36 -8.21
N MET A 86 -3.21 -21.34 -7.17
CA MET A 86 -2.80 -21.44 -5.78
C MET A 86 -1.91 -22.66 -5.51
N SER A 87 -2.18 -23.79 -6.15
CA SER A 87 -1.36 -25.01 -6.05
C SER A 87 0.06 -24.85 -6.60
N ARG A 88 0.31 -23.80 -7.40
CA ARG A 88 1.62 -23.42 -7.95
C ARG A 88 2.35 -22.41 -7.06
N SER A 89 1.76 -21.98 -5.93
CA SER A 89 2.48 -21.15 -4.95
C SER A 89 3.66 -21.91 -4.37
N VAL A 90 4.75 -21.20 -4.12
CA VAL A 90 5.95 -21.73 -3.48
C VAL A 90 5.74 -21.82 -1.97
N ALA A 91 5.12 -20.82 -1.34
CA ALA A 91 4.74 -20.92 0.07
C ALA A 91 3.60 -21.93 0.26
N VAL A 92 3.71 -22.79 1.27
CA VAL A 92 2.62 -23.69 1.68
C VAL A 92 1.49 -22.93 2.36
N LYS A 93 1.82 -21.82 3.04
CA LYS A 93 0.86 -20.99 3.75
C LYS A 93 -0.20 -20.48 2.78
N THR A 94 -1.46 -20.72 3.13
CA THR A 94 -2.63 -20.08 2.49
C THR A 94 -3.18 -19.03 3.45
N PRO A 95 -2.80 -17.75 3.31
CA PRO A 95 -3.23 -16.71 4.23
C PRO A 95 -4.62 -16.15 3.86
N LEU A 96 -5.16 -15.32 4.74
CA LEU A 96 -6.38 -14.54 4.51
C LEU A 96 -6.27 -13.61 3.29
N SER A 97 -5.07 -13.07 3.05
CA SER A 97 -4.73 -12.24 1.89
C SER A 97 -3.23 -12.27 1.62
N ARG A 98 -2.85 -11.90 0.39
CA ARG A 98 -1.43 -11.81 -0.01
C ARG A 98 -0.62 -10.80 0.83
N SER A 99 -1.28 -9.82 1.45
CA SER A 99 -0.63 -8.86 2.34
C SER A 99 0.06 -9.53 3.55
N TYR A 100 -0.33 -10.75 3.94
CA TYR A 100 0.39 -11.57 4.93
C TYR A 100 1.90 -11.64 4.65
N PHE A 101 2.29 -11.93 3.41
CA PHE A 101 3.71 -12.11 3.08
C PHE A 101 4.49 -10.78 3.12
N LYS A 102 3.84 -9.65 2.87
CA LYS A 102 4.45 -8.32 3.04
C LYS A 102 4.73 -8.05 4.51
N MET A 103 3.76 -8.32 5.38
CA MET A 103 3.92 -8.15 6.82
C MET A 103 4.97 -9.10 7.38
N LEU A 104 4.98 -10.36 6.93
CA LEU A 104 5.97 -11.33 7.32
C LEU A 104 7.40 -10.89 6.95
N GLU A 105 7.57 -10.36 5.74
CA GLU A 105 8.85 -9.82 5.26
C GLU A 105 9.33 -8.69 6.18
N MET A 106 8.45 -7.77 6.55
CA MET A 106 8.80 -6.65 7.42
C MET A 106 9.02 -7.07 8.89
N LEU A 107 8.26 -8.05 9.39
CA LEU A 107 8.40 -8.59 10.75
C LEU A 107 9.72 -9.34 10.94
N LYS A 108 10.00 -10.32 10.06
CA LYS A 108 11.17 -11.20 10.16
C LYS A 108 12.38 -10.60 9.44
N GLY A 109 12.28 -10.35 8.14
CA GLY A 109 13.40 -9.87 7.32
C GLY A 109 13.78 -8.41 7.60
N GLY A 110 12.78 -7.59 7.95
CA GLY A 110 12.97 -6.20 8.38
C GLY A 110 13.30 -6.01 9.85
N GLU A 111 13.37 -7.10 10.62
CA GLU A 111 13.60 -7.09 12.06
C GLU A 111 12.64 -6.19 12.88
N LEU A 112 11.44 -5.90 12.36
CA LEU A 112 10.44 -5.08 13.08
C LEU A 112 10.06 -5.67 14.45
N ILE A 113 10.15 -7.00 14.60
CA ILE A 113 9.95 -7.66 15.90
C ILE A 113 10.95 -7.15 16.95
N ASN A 114 12.22 -6.95 16.56
CA ASN A 114 13.28 -6.50 17.45
C ASN A 114 12.99 -5.09 17.97
N GLU A 115 12.38 -4.24 17.13
CA GLU A 115 12.00 -2.86 17.49
C GLU A 115 10.90 -2.80 18.57
N VAL A 116 10.04 -3.82 18.63
CA VAL A 116 8.97 -3.91 19.65
C VAL A 116 9.32 -4.85 20.80
N ALA A 117 10.41 -5.63 20.72
CA ALA A 117 10.76 -6.68 21.67
C ALA A 117 10.84 -6.18 23.12
N GLN A 118 11.53 -5.06 23.35
CA GLN A 118 11.66 -4.47 24.70
C GLN A 118 10.30 -4.04 25.28
N LEU A 119 9.38 -3.54 24.44
CA LEU A 119 8.04 -3.18 24.88
C LEU A 119 7.22 -4.43 25.24
N ILE A 120 7.31 -5.48 24.41
CA ILE A 120 6.65 -6.77 24.65
C ILE A 120 7.13 -7.39 25.96
N GLU A 121 8.44 -7.36 26.23
CA GLU A 121 9.01 -7.87 27.49
C GLU A 121 8.51 -7.08 28.70
N ARG A 122 8.52 -5.75 28.61
CA ARG A 122 8.04 -4.86 29.68
C ARG A 122 6.57 -5.09 30.02
N ASP A 123 5.72 -5.24 29.00
CA ASP A 123 4.27 -5.29 29.17
C ASP A 123 3.70 -6.72 29.25
N GLY A 124 4.56 -7.73 29.11
CA GLY A 124 4.21 -9.15 29.17
C GLY A 124 3.63 -9.73 27.87
N GLY A 125 3.47 -8.92 26.83
CA GLY A 125 3.01 -9.34 25.52
C GLY A 125 2.69 -8.15 24.59
N LEU A 126 2.28 -8.46 23.36
CA LEU A 126 2.03 -7.49 22.29
C LEU A 126 0.55 -7.09 22.24
N ILE A 127 0.29 -5.79 22.13
CA ILE A 127 -1.03 -5.25 21.77
C ILE A 127 -0.90 -4.58 20.40
N THR A 128 -1.79 -4.88 19.47
CA THR A 128 -1.75 -4.31 18.11
C THR A 128 -3.06 -3.63 17.70
N SER A 129 -2.94 -2.68 16.78
CA SER A 129 -4.06 -1.95 16.19
C SER A 129 -3.92 -1.92 14.67
N HIS A 130 -5.04 -2.09 13.95
CA HIS A 130 -5.05 -2.35 12.51
C HIS A 130 -6.15 -1.55 11.81
N ALA A 131 -5.80 -0.81 10.75
CA ALA A 131 -6.74 0.03 10.00
C ALA A 131 -6.78 -0.32 8.51
N ALA A 132 -7.99 -0.43 7.96
CA ALA A 132 -8.24 -0.72 6.54
C ALA A 132 -7.59 -2.03 6.04
N GLU A 133 -7.40 -3.02 6.92
CA GLU A 133 -6.66 -4.25 6.59
C GLU A 133 -7.55 -5.45 6.26
N GLY A 134 -8.86 -5.26 6.03
CA GLY A 134 -9.74 -6.35 5.63
C GLY A 134 -9.16 -7.08 4.40
N PRO A 135 -9.00 -8.42 4.40
CA PRO A 135 -9.55 -9.41 5.33
C PRO A 135 -8.65 -9.81 6.52
N GLY A 136 -7.47 -9.22 6.69
CA GLY A 136 -6.64 -9.39 7.89
C GLY A 136 -5.28 -10.06 7.71
N GLY A 137 -4.69 -10.08 6.51
CA GLY A 137 -3.39 -10.75 6.29
C GLY A 137 -2.26 -10.24 7.19
N PHE A 138 -2.21 -8.94 7.48
CA PHE A 138 -1.24 -8.35 8.40
C PHE A 138 -1.46 -8.84 9.84
N ILE A 139 -2.71 -8.84 10.31
CA ILE A 139 -3.08 -9.39 11.63
C ILE A 139 -2.66 -10.86 11.72
N GLU A 140 -2.98 -11.68 10.72
CA GLU A 140 -2.59 -13.08 10.69
C GLU A 140 -1.07 -13.27 10.79
N ALA A 141 -0.29 -12.50 10.04
CA ALA A 141 1.18 -12.57 10.09
C ALA A 141 1.73 -12.24 11.48
N VAL A 142 1.20 -11.22 12.14
CA VAL A 142 1.62 -10.87 13.51
C VAL A 142 1.36 -12.02 14.49
N HIS A 143 0.19 -12.66 14.40
CA HIS A 143 -0.17 -13.78 15.29
C HIS A 143 0.63 -15.05 15.02
N ASP A 144 0.96 -15.33 13.76
CA ASP A 144 1.78 -16.49 13.37
C ASP A 144 3.25 -16.32 13.77
N VAL A 145 3.77 -15.08 13.72
CA VAL A 145 5.15 -14.76 14.09
C VAL A 145 5.36 -14.73 15.61
N LEU A 146 4.35 -14.29 16.38
CA LEU A 146 4.41 -14.15 17.83
C LEU A 146 3.35 -15.01 18.55
N PRO A 147 3.35 -16.34 18.34
CA PRO A 147 2.32 -17.23 18.88
C PRO A 147 2.30 -17.17 20.40
N GLY A 148 1.11 -16.97 20.97
CA GLY A 148 0.89 -16.89 22.43
C GLY A 148 1.47 -15.63 23.10
N ARG A 149 2.07 -14.71 22.33
CA ARG A 149 2.62 -13.44 22.85
C ARG A 149 1.76 -12.24 22.52
N VAL A 150 0.80 -12.35 21.59
CA VAL A 150 -0.17 -11.29 21.29
C VAL A 150 -1.33 -11.33 22.30
N LEU A 151 -1.42 -10.30 23.14
CA LEU A 151 -2.43 -10.16 24.18
C LEU A 151 -3.77 -9.69 23.62
N PHE A 152 -3.72 -8.78 22.66
CA PHE A 152 -4.90 -8.16 22.07
C PHE A 152 -4.58 -7.57 20.69
N SER A 153 -5.48 -7.74 19.74
CA SER A 153 -5.41 -7.06 18.45
C SER A 153 -6.77 -6.48 18.13
N GLN A 154 -6.83 -5.23 17.69
CA GLN A 154 -8.08 -4.63 17.22
C GLN A 154 -7.96 -4.20 15.76
N GLY A 155 -8.96 -4.54 14.95
CA GLY A 155 -9.03 -4.16 13.54
C GLY A 155 -10.31 -3.41 13.21
N MET A 156 -10.21 -2.44 12.30
CA MET A 156 -11.35 -1.75 11.69
C MET A 156 -11.11 -1.60 10.19
N THR A 157 -12.14 -1.93 9.41
CA THR A 157 -12.16 -1.77 7.95
C THR A 157 -13.58 -1.43 7.53
N LEU A 158 -13.74 -0.87 6.33
CA LEU A 158 -15.05 -0.53 5.78
C LEU A 158 -16.00 -1.74 5.78
N ARG A 159 -17.20 -1.56 6.34
CA ARG A 159 -18.29 -2.54 6.31
C ARG A 159 -19.05 -2.43 5.00
N SER A 160 -18.49 -3.00 3.94
CA SER A 160 -19.16 -3.00 2.64
C SER A 160 -20.00 -4.25 2.40
N THR A 161 -21.17 -4.07 1.78
CA THR A 161 -21.95 -5.15 1.17
C THR A 161 -21.42 -5.53 -0.22
N SER A 162 -20.64 -4.65 -0.86
CA SER A 162 -19.98 -4.93 -2.13
C SER A 162 -19.01 -6.10 -2.00
N VAL A 163 -19.06 -6.98 -2.98
CA VAL A 163 -18.18 -8.15 -3.09
C VAL A 163 -16.75 -7.75 -3.48
N ASN A 164 -16.59 -6.60 -4.13
CA ASN A 164 -15.29 -6.10 -4.58
C ASN A 164 -14.51 -5.35 -3.50
N ILE A 165 -15.15 -5.01 -2.38
CA ILE A 165 -14.50 -4.33 -1.26
C ILE A 165 -14.10 -5.39 -0.22
N PRO A 166 -12.80 -5.59 0.02
CA PRO A 166 -12.35 -6.55 1.02
C PRO A 166 -12.87 -6.20 2.41
N GLY A 167 -13.31 -7.24 3.14
CA GLY A 167 -13.76 -7.13 4.51
C GLY A 167 -13.54 -8.44 5.26
N TRP A 168 -14.05 -8.54 6.48
CA TRP A 168 -13.78 -9.67 7.40
C TRP A 168 -14.54 -10.97 7.08
N ARG A 169 -15.18 -11.07 5.90
CA ARG A 169 -16.04 -12.21 5.52
C ARG A 169 -15.30 -13.54 5.49
N LYS A 170 -14.01 -13.53 5.12
CA LYS A 170 -13.16 -14.72 5.04
C LYS A 170 -12.40 -15.02 6.35
N THR A 171 -12.65 -14.23 7.39
CA THR A 171 -11.84 -14.21 8.61
C THR A 171 -12.44 -15.05 9.74
N THR A 172 -13.65 -15.60 9.58
CA THR A 172 -14.39 -16.32 10.64
C THR A 172 -13.56 -17.41 11.34
N ASN A 173 -12.94 -18.32 10.59
CA ASN A 173 -12.10 -19.38 11.16
C ASN A 173 -10.84 -18.85 11.86
N PHE A 174 -10.31 -17.71 11.40
CA PHE A 174 -9.19 -17.05 12.06
C PHE A 174 -9.64 -16.42 13.38
N LEU A 175 -10.74 -15.66 13.39
CA LEU A 175 -11.26 -15.03 14.61
C LEU A 175 -11.67 -16.05 15.68
N HIS A 176 -12.20 -17.22 15.28
CA HIS A 176 -12.48 -18.31 16.23
C HIS A 176 -11.22 -18.89 16.87
N ARG A 177 -10.12 -19.03 16.11
CA ARG A 177 -8.83 -19.51 16.63
C ARG A 177 -8.09 -18.45 17.44
N HIS A 178 -8.37 -17.18 17.18
CA HIS A 178 -7.70 -16.03 17.80
C HIS A 178 -8.73 -15.12 18.50
N PRO A 179 -9.34 -15.55 19.62
CA PRO A 179 -10.38 -14.79 20.33
C PRO A 179 -9.92 -13.43 20.86
N GLN A 180 -8.60 -13.22 20.97
CA GLN A 180 -7.95 -11.95 21.30
C GLN A 180 -8.00 -10.91 20.17
N VAL A 181 -8.34 -11.32 18.94
CA VAL A 181 -8.55 -10.41 17.81
C VAL A 181 -9.98 -9.91 17.85
N LYS A 182 -10.17 -8.60 18.00
CA LYS A 182 -11.48 -7.93 18.00
C LYS A 182 -11.62 -7.06 16.76
N ILE A 183 -12.77 -7.17 16.12
CA ILE A 183 -13.14 -6.33 14.98
C ILE A 183 -14.21 -5.35 15.44
N THR A 184 -14.02 -4.08 15.13
CA THR A 184 -15.00 -3.02 15.35
C THR A 184 -15.26 -2.27 14.05
N TYR A 185 -16.42 -1.63 13.96
CA TYR A 185 -16.84 -0.84 12.80
C TYR A 185 -17.18 0.60 13.20
N GLY A 186 -16.62 1.06 14.34
CA GLY A 186 -16.84 2.41 14.83
C GLY A 186 -18.22 2.60 15.47
N ALA A 187 -18.52 3.84 15.86
CA ALA A 187 -19.77 4.17 16.56
C ALA A 187 -21.01 4.09 15.66
N ASP A 188 -20.85 4.24 14.35
CA ASP A 188 -21.96 4.16 13.38
C ASP A 188 -22.04 2.84 12.62
N ASP A 189 -21.22 1.86 13.01
CA ASP A 189 -21.14 0.52 12.42
C ASP A 189 -20.71 0.47 10.94
N THR A 190 -20.23 1.57 10.36
CA THR A 190 -19.81 1.62 8.95
C THR A 190 -18.37 1.18 8.72
N GLY A 191 -17.51 1.28 9.74
CA GLY A 191 -16.07 1.06 9.61
C GLY A 191 -15.35 2.12 8.77
N ASP A 192 -16.02 3.24 8.48
CA ASP A 192 -15.45 4.37 7.73
C ASP A 192 -14.46 5.13 8.62
N LEU A 193 -13.18 5.08 8.23
CA LEU A 193 -12.07 5.75 8.92
C LEU A 193 -12.12 7.27 8.77
N LEU A 194 -12.78 7.80 7.73
CA LEU A 194 -12.88 9.24 7.50
C LEU A 194 -13.73 9.93 8.56
N LYS A 195 -14.51 9.18 9.33
CA LYS A 195 -15.36 9.70 10.39
C LYS A 195 -14.64 9.72 11.74
N VAL A 196 -14.39 10.91 12.28
CA VAL A 196 -13.67 11.10 13.56
C VAL A 196 -14.32 10.32 14.71
N HIS A 197 -15.66 10.25 14.79
CA HIS A 197 -16.34 9.48 15.85
C HIS A 197 -16.07 7.98 15.77
N ASN A 198 -15.78 7.43 14.58
CA ASN A 198 -15.39 6.03 14.43
C ASN A 198 -13.96 5.79 14.94
N ILE A 199 -13.05 6.74 14.68
CA ILE A 199 -11.68 6.73 15.25
C ILE A 199 -11.75 6.79 16.79
N GLU A 200 -12.52 7.73 17.34
CA GLU A 200 -12.65 7.86 18.80
C GLU A 200 -13.29 6.61 19.43
N HIS A 201 -14.33 6.06 18.81
CA HIS A 201 -14.93 4.79 19.24
C HIS A 201 -13.90 3.66 19.25
N PHE A 202 -13.11 3.52 18.18
CA PHE A 202 -12.07 2.53 18.08
C PHE A 202 -11.03 2.67 19.20
N VAL A 203 -10.56 3.89 19.46
CA VAL A 203 -9.52 4.17 20.46
C VAL A 203 -10.02 3.91 21.89
N HIS A 204 -11.29 4.19 22.19
CA HIS A 204 -11.89 3.94 23.50
C HIS A 204 -12.02 2.45 23.87
N GLN A 205 -11.92 1.54 22.90
CA GLN A 205 -11.96 0.10 23.18
C GLN A 205 -10.66 -0.45 23.77
N PHE A 206 -9.56 0.31 23.75
CA PHE A 206 -8.28 -0.10 24.32
C PHE A 206 -8.19 0.20 25.81
N ASN A 207 -7.97 -0.84 26.63
CA ASN A 207 -7.56 -0.67 28.03
C ASN A 207 -6.13 -0.14 28.16
N LYS A 208 -5.26 -0.53 27.22
CA LYS A 208 -3.87 -0.08 27.08
C LYS A 208 -3.60 0.21 25.61
N LYS A 209 -2.85 1.28 25.32
CA LYS A 209 -2.46 1.65 23.96
C LYS A 209 -1.64 0.55 23.28
N ALA A 210 -1.71 0.48 21.96
CA ALA A 210 -1.03 -0.52 21.14
C ALA A 210 0.49 -0.30 21.09
N HIS A 211 1.24 -1.38 20.92
CA HIS A 211 2.70 -1.39 20.72
C HIS A 211 3.07 -1.25 19.24
N LEU A 212 2.23 -1.84 18.38
CA LEU A 212 2.36 -1.85 16.93
C LEU A 212 1.02 -1.43 16.33
N TYR A 213 1.05 -0.44 15.45
CA TYR A 213 -0.06 -0.05 14.60
C TYR A 213 0.29 -0.34 13.15
N THR A 214 -0.66 -0.89 12.41
CA THR A 214 -0.50 -1.09 10.96
C THR A 214 -1.72 -0.59 10.20
N ALA A 215 -1.49 -0.10 8.98
CA ALA A 215 -2.55 0.27 8.05
C ALA A 215 -2.16 -0.07 6.61
N ASP A 216 -3.06 -0.74 5.88
CA ASP A 216 -2.85 -1.22 4.49
C ASP A 216 -3.98 -0.75 3.56
N GLY A 217 -4.55 0.43 3.82
CA GLY A 217 -5.65 1.00 3.07
C GLY A 217 -5.32 1.37 1.63
N GLY A 218 -6.36 1.37 0.80
CA GLY A 218 -6.30 1.76 -0.60
C GLY A 218 -7.68 1.70 -1.24
N PHE A 219 -7.87 2.47 -2.31
CA PHE A 219 -9.07 2.45 -3.13
C PHE A 219 -8.80 1.71 -4.45
N ASP A 220 -9.87 1.37 -5.19
CA ASP A 220 -9.72 0.89 -6.56
C ASP A 220 -9.38 2.08 -7.47
N PHE A 221 -8.11 2.15 -7.91
CA PHE A 221 -7.59 3.20 -8.78
C PHE A 221 -7.57 2.80 -10.25
N SER A 222 -8.23 1.71 -10.64
CA SER A 222 -8.24 1.21 -12.02
C SER A 222 -8.73 2.21 -13.06
N SER A 223 -9.54 3.19 -12.64
CA SER A 223 -10.06 4.26 -13.49
C SER A 223 -9.06 5.41 -13.71
N ASP A 224 -8.20 5.72 -12.74
CA ASP A 224 -7.18 6.77 -12.83
C ASP A 224 -6.01 6.52 -11.85
N PHE A 225 -4.98 5.81 -12.31
CA PHE A 225 -3.75 5.59 -11.55
C PHE A 225 -2.97 6.89 -11.27
N ASN A 226 -3.15 7.93 -12.09
CA ASN A 226 -2.39 9.17 -11.97
C ASN A 226 -2.94 10.07 -10.86
N ALA A 227 -4.24 9.94 -10.55
CA ALA A 227 -4.88 10.61 -9.43
C ALA A 227 -4.76 9.86 -8.09
N GLN A 228 -3.98 8.77 -8.03
CA GLN A 228 -3.87 7.92 -6.84
C GLN A 228 -3.38 8.68 -5.60
N GLU A 229 -2.32 9.49 -5.75
CA GLU A 229 -1.74 10.26 -4.63
C GLU A 229 -2.72 11.29 -4.06
N GLU A 230 -3.50 11.93 -4.93
CA GLU A 230 -4.51 12.91 -4.54
C GLU A 230 -5.70 12.24 -3.85
N THR A 231 -6.17 11.13 -4.42
CA THR A 231 -7.39 10.43 -3.97
C THR A 231 -7.19 9.73 -2.62
N ILE A 232 -5.98 9.25 -2.33
CA ILE A 232 -5.69 8.55 -1.07
C ILE A 232 -5.46 9.51 0.12
N LEU A 233 -5.18 10.79 -0.13
CA LEU A 233 -4.75 11.73 0.91
C LEU A 233 -5.70 11.80 2.13
N PRO A 234 -7.04 11.89 1.98
CA PRO A 234 -7.96 11.85 3.12
C PRO A 234 -7.87 10.58 3.96
N LEU A 235 -7.76 9.41 3.30
CA LEU A 235 -7.59 8.13 4.00
C LEU A 235 -6.25 8.09 4.72
N LEU A 236 -5.19 8.60 4.10
CA LEU A 236 -3.86 8.64 4.71
C LEU A 236 -3.84 9.53 5.97
N VAL A 237 -4.54 10.68 5.96
CA VAL A 237 -4.73 11.52 7.15
C VAL A 237 -5.44 10.73 8.25
N ALA A 238 -6.52 10.01 7.91
CA ALA A 238 -7.29 9.20 8.86
C ALA A 238 -6.47 8.05 9.46
N GLU A 239 -5.72 7.33 8.63
CA GLU A 239 -4.87 6.21 9.06
C GLU A 239 -3.73 6.69 9.96
N PHE A 240 -3.10 7.83 9.65
CA PHE A 240 -2.10 8.39 10.55
C PHE A 240 -2.72 8.87 11.85
N TYR A 241 -3.87 9.55 11.80
CA TYR A 241 -4.52 10.04 13.00
C TYR A 241 -4.90 8.89 13.95
N LEU A 242 -5.54 7.85 13.43
CA LEU A 242 -5.88 6.65 14.21
C LEU A 242 -4.63 5.98 14.78
N GLY A 243 -3.55 5.88 14.00
CA GLY A 243 -2.28 5.32 14.47
C GLY A 243 -1.71 6.10 15.66
N LEU A 244 -1.60 7.42 15.54
CA LEU A 244 -1.07 8.30 16.58
C LEU A 244 -1.95 8.29 17.85
N LYS A 245 -3.27 8.18 17.70
CA LYS A 245 -4.23 8.06 18.81
C LYS A 245 -4.18 6.71 19.51
N SER A 246 -3.88 5.63 18.79
CA SER A 246 -3.98 4.25 19.32
C SER A 246 -2.66 3.71 19.86
N ILE A 247 -1.52 4.24 19.43
CA ILE A 247 -0.19 3.74 19.78
C ILE A 247 0.33 4.30 21.13
N GLN A 248 1.14 3.51 21.83
CA GLN A 248 1.82 3.93 23.05
C GLN A 248 3.14 4.66 22.77
N ARG A 249 3.61 5.45 23.74
CA ARG A 249 4.97 6.03 23.69
C ARG A 249 6.02 4.93 23.49
N GLY A 250 6.96 5.18 22.59
CA GLY A 250 7.96 4.19 22.18
C GLY A 250 7.48 3.21 21.11
N GLY A 251 6.17 3.13 20.84
CA GLY A 251 5.60 2.20 19.87
C GLY A 251 5.96 2.50 18.41
N VAL A 252 5.50 1.61 17.53
CA VAL A 252 5.85 1.57 16.11
C VAL A 252 4.60 1.63 15.25
N ILE A 253 4.65 2.41 14.16
CA ILE A 253 3.60 2.45 13.14
C ILE A 253 4.13 2.02 11.78
N LEU A 254 3.32 1.30 11.02
CA LEU A 254 3.60 0.89 9.65
C LEU A 254 2.39 1.22 8.78
N VAL A 255 2.52 2.20 7.89
CA VAL A 255 1.38 2.70 7.08
C VAL A 255 1.73 2.63 5.61
N LYS A 256 0.84 2.03 4.81
CA LYS A 256 0.95 2.02 3.36
C LYS A 256 0.85 3.44 2.80
N ILE A 257 1.78 3.75 1.90
CA ILE A 257 1.78 4.98 1.12
C ILE A 257 2.00 4.63 -0.36
N PHE A 258 1.67 5.58 -1.23
CA PHE A 258 1.94 5.52 -2.66
C PHE A 258 2.94 6.59 -3.03
N ASP A 259 2.85 7.12 -4.25
CA ASP A 259 3.65 8.26 -4.70
C ASP A 259 3.60 9.43 -3.71
N THR A 260 4.75 10.11 -3.56
CA THR A 260 4.97 11.20 -2.59
C THR A 260 5.59 12.38 -3.32
N LEU A 261 4.89 12.87 -4.33
CA LEU A 261 5.33 13.93 -5.23
C LEU A 261 4.72 15.28 -4.84
N LEU A 262 3.51 15.23 -4.31
CA LEU A 262 2.66 16.38 -4.04
C LEU A 262 2.98 16.97 -2.67
N ARG A 263 2.81 18.29 -2.60
CA ARG A 263 2.99 19.08 -1.38
C ARG A 263 2.25 18.52 -0.17
N PRO A 264 0.92 18.32 -0.17
CA PRO A 264 0.22 17.91 1.04
C PRO A 264 0.67 16.53 1.52
N THR A 265 0.94 15.58 0.62
CA THR A 265 1.48 14.26 0.98
C THR A 265 2.82 14.37 1.69
N LEU A 266 3.74 15.20 1.16
CA LEU A 266 5.05 15.41 1.76
C LEU A 266 4.98 16.15 3.10
N GLU A 267 4.10 17.15 3.21
CA GLU A 267 3.87 17.85 4.47
C GLU A 267 3.27 16.91 5.53
N LEU A 268 2.32 16.05 5.16
CA LEU A 268 1.73 15.04 6.06
C LEU A 268 2.78 14.05 6.56
N ILE A 269 3.62 13.50 5.67
CA ILE A 269 4.71 12.59 6.06
C ILE A 269 5.71 13.32 6.94
N TRP A 270 6.06 14.57 6.63
CA TRP A 270 6.91 15.37 7.50
C TRP A 270 6.32 15.47 8.91
N ILE A 271 5.07 15.91 9.04
CA ILE A 271 4.36 16.04 10.33
C ILE A 271 4.42 14.73 11.12
N VAL A 272 4.07 13.60 10.48
CA VAL A 272 4.06 12.28 11.12
C VAL A 272 5.45 11.87 11.57
N THR A 273 6.48 11.97 10.72
CA THR A 273 7.84 11.55 11.08
C THR A 273 8.45 12.37 12.22
N ARG A 274 7.95 13.58 12.48
CA ARG A 274 8.35 14.38 13.65
C ARG A 274 7.77 13.85 14.98
N GLN A 275 6.75 12.99 14.93
CA GLN A 275 6.15 12.37 16.12
C GLN A 275 6.88 11.09 16.56
N PHE A 276 7.94 10.67 15.86
CA PHE A 276 8.69 9.45 16.13
C PHE A 276 10.18 9.75 16.27
N ARG A 277 10.95 8.85 16.89
CA ARG A 277 12.42 9.00 16.99
C ARG A 277 13.10 8.77 15.66
N GLU A 278 12.65 7.77 14.92
CA GLU A 278 13.25 7.34 13.66
C GLU A 278 12.16 6.87 12.70
N TRP A 279 12.45 6.97 11.41
CA TRP A 279 11.56 6.52 10.35
C TRP A 279 12.34 6.01 9.14
N THR A 280 11.67 5.24 8.29
CA THR A 280 12.20 4.77 7.01
C THR A 280 11.05 4.48 6.04
N ILE A 281 11.36 4.34 4.76
CA ILE A 281 10.41 3.93 3.72
C ILE A 281 10.85 2.56 3.19
N VAL A 282 9.93 1.60 3.22
CA VAL A 282 10.19 0.21 2.85
C VAL A 282 9.29 -0.19 1.68
N LYS A 283 9.88 -0.81 0.65
CA LYS A 283 9.14 -1.53 -0.38
C LYS A 283 9.51 -3.01 -0.29
N PRO A 284 8.71 -3.85 0.40
CA PRO A 284 9.02 -5.28 0.52
C PRO A 284 8.97 -5.94 -0.86
N ASN A 285 9.81 -6.95 -1.09
CA ASN A 285 9.90 -7.73 -2.31
C ASN A 285 8.55 -8.36 -2.72
N THR A 286 7.73 -8.69 -1.72
CA THR A 286 6.38 -9.23 -1.89
C THR A 286 5.33 -8.18 -2.27
N SER A 287 5.66 -6.89 -2.20
CA SER A 287 4.93 -5.82 -2.91
C SER A 287 5.37 -5.80 -4.37
N ARG A 288 4.42 -5.68 -5.31
CA ARG A 288 4.73 -5.76 -6.75
C ARG A 288 5.67 -4.61 -7.13
N GLY A 289 6.78 -4.95 -7.79
CA GLY A 289 7.80 -3.94 -8.11
C GLY A 289 7.37 -2.92 -9.18
N GLY A 290 6.33 -3.23 -9.97
CA GLY A 290 5.79 -2.35 -11.01
C GLY A 290 4.74 -1.34 -10.53
N ASN A 291 4.60 -1.10 -9.22
CA ASN A 291 3.65 -0.14 -8.66
C ASN A 291 4.32 0.81 -7.64
N ALA A 292 3.60 1.88 -7.29
CA ALA A 292 4.06 2.89 -6.33
C ALA A 292 3.92 2.48 -4.86
N GLU A 293 3.28 1.34 -4.58
CA GLU A 293 3.01 0.89 -3.20
C GLU A 293 4.32 0.68 -2.44
N ARG A 294 4.37 1.25 -1.25
CA ARG A 294 5.45 1.17 -0.26
C ARG A 294 4.89 1.49 1.11
N TYR A 295 5.71 1.42 2.14
CA TYR A 295 5.29 1.58 3.52
C TYR A 295 6.18 2.58 4.24
N LEU A 296 5.56 3.54 4.94
CA LEU A 296 6.23 4.37 5.93
C LEU A 296 6.29 3.61 7.25
N LEU A 297 7.50 3.35 7.74
CA LEU A 297 7.74 2.70 9.02
C LEU A 297 8.36 3.72 9.98
N CYS A 298 7.69 4.00 11.10
CA CYS A 298 8.17 4.95 12.11
C CYS A 298 8.22 4.29 13.49
N LYS A 299 9.31 4.48 14.23
CA LYS A 299 9.52 3.87 15.55
C LYS A 299 9.89 4.87 16.64
N GLY A 300 9.58 4.51 17.88
CA GLY A 300 9.86 5.34 19.04
C GLY A 300 8.90 6.52 19.14
N PHE A 301 7.58 6.27 19.14
CA PHE A 301 6.57 7.31 19.24
C PHE A 301 6.80 8.27 20.43
N LEU A 302 6.73 9.56 20.17
CA LEU A 302 7.03 10.64 21.11
C LEU A 302 5.79 11.20 21.83
N GLY A 303 4.60 10.69 21.52
CA GLY A 303 3.33 11.20 22.04
C GLY A 303 2.64 12.12 21.04
N LEU A 304 1.32 12.25 21.18
CA LEU A 304 0.49 13.17 20.41
C LEU A 304 0.24 14.40 21.29
N ASP A 305 0.69 15.57 20.85
CA ASP A 305 0.39 16.84 21.53
C ASP A 305 -0.92 17.45 21.05
N GLU A 306 -1.50 18.34 21.86
CA GLU A 306 -2.79 18.99 21.57
C GLU A 306 -2.80 19.74 20.22
N PRO A 307 -1.75 20.51 19.84
CA PRO A 307 -1.72 21.17 18.53
C PRO A 307 -1.76 20.19 17.36
N THR A 308 -1.02 19.08 17.44
CA THR A 308 -1.01 18.06 16.38
C THR A 308 -2.35 17.31 16.34
N GLU A 309 -2.95 17.01 17.49
CA GLU A 309 -4.28 16.40 17.55
C GLU A 309 -5.35 17.32 16.92
N ALA A 310 -5.34 18.61 17.28
CA ALA A 310 -6.25 19.60 16.71
C ALA A 310 -6.08 19.74 15.19
N PHE A 311 -4.83 19.69 14.70
CA PHE A 311 -4.53 19.67 13.27
C PHE A 311 -5.18 18.48 12.56
N PHE A 312 -5.02 17.25 13.09
CA PHE A 312 -5.60 16.07 12.47
C PHE A 312 -7.14 16.12 12.48
N CYS A 313 -7.76 16.57 13.57
CA CYS A 313 -9.20 16.79 13.63
C CYS A 313 -9.67 17.75 12.53
N GLN A 314 -9.02 18.91 12.41
CA GLN A 314 -9.37 19.92 11.41
C GLN A 314 -9.17 19.39 9.98
N ALA A 315 -8.07 18.67 9.70
CA ALA A 315 -7.82 18.08 8.38
C ALA A 315 -8.90 17.05 8.01
N MET A 316 -9.35 16.25 8.97
CA MET A 316 -10.41 15.26 8.79
C MET A 316 -11.77 15.93 8.54
N GLU A 317 -12.10 16.99 9.28
CA GLU A 317 -13.31 17.79 9.07
C GLU A 317 -13.34 18.41 7.68
N THR A 318 -12.25 19.07 7.27
CA THR A 318 -12.12 19.66 5.92
C THR A 318 -12.32 18.60 4.83
N ALA A 319 -11.71 17.43 4.97
CA ALA A 319 -11.86 16.34 3.99
C ALA A 319 -13.31 15.79 3.95
N ASN A 320 -13.97 15.64 5.10
CA ASN A 320 -15.36 15.17 5.19
C ASN A 320 -16.37 16.12 4.55
N GLU A 321 -16.10 17.42 4.59
CA GLU A 321 -16.89 18.44 3.91
C GLU A 321 -16.65 18.44 2.38
N GLY A 322 -15.78 17.55 1.88
CA GLY A 322 -15.44 17.44 0.47
C GLY A 322 -14.53 18.56 -0.02
N ARG A 323 -13.86 19.27 0.88
CA ARG A 323 -12.93 20.36 0.56
C ARG A 323 -11.53 19.79 0.33
N THR A 324 -10.84 20.31 -0.70
CA THR A 324 -9.52 19.82 -1.10
C THR A 324 -8.42 20.55 -0.33
N ILE A 325 -7.55 19.80 0.36
CA ILE A 325 -6.45 20.35 1.13
C ILE A 325 -5.19 20.44 0.26
N ALA A 326 -4.74 21.66 -0.04
CA ALA A 326 -3.53 21.91 -0.84
C ALA A 326 -2.24 21.91 0.00
N SER A 327 -2.33 22.20 1.30
CA SER A 327 -1.19 22.32 2.19
C SER A 327 -1.61 22.21 3.66
N PHE A 328 -0.70 21.71 4.49
CA PHE A 328 -0.83 21.56 5.95
C PHE A 328 0.12 22.46 6.75
N LEU A 329 1.16 23.02 6.11
CA LEU A 329 2.22 23.77 6.80
C LEU A 329 2.43 25.17 6.19
N GLN A 330 2.65 26.13 7.08
CA GLN A 330 3.06 27.48 6.68
C GLN A 330 4.50 27.49 6.12
N THR A 331 5.38 26.68 6.72
CA THR A 331 6.80 26.59 6.35
C THR A 331 7.12 25.27 5.69
N LYS A 332 7.94 25.32 4.65
CA LYS A 332 8.38 24.12 3.94
C LYS A 332 9.29 23.26 4.85
N PRO A 333 9.18 21.92 4.81
CA PRO A 333 10.17 21.05 5.42
C PRO A 333 11.60 21.37 4.97
N PRO A 334 12.64 21.03 5.77
CA PRO A 334 14.02 21.27 5.41
C PRO A 334 14.39 20.71 4.02
N ILE A 335 15.19 21.45 3.27
CA ILE A 335 15.60 21.07 1.91
C ILE A 335 16.29 19.69 1.88
N SER A 336 17.08 19.37 2.90
CA SER A 336 17.76 18.08 3.05
C SER A 336 16.78 16.91 3.21
N TRP A 337 15.66 17.14 3.90
CA TRP A 337 14.61 16.14 4.03
C TRP A 337 13.89 15.94 2.69
N ILE A 338 13.58 17.01 1.97
CA ILE A 338 12.97 16.93 0.62
C ILE A 338 13.89 16.21 -0.36
N GLN A 339 15.20 16.48 -0.31
CA GLN A 339 16.20 15.76 -1.11
C GLN A 339 16.23 14.27 -0.78
N THR A 340 16.08 13.90 0.49
CA THR A 340 15.99 12.51 0.93
C THR A 340 14.75 11.84 0.32
N MET A 341 13.59 12.49 0.38
CA MET A 341 12.35 11.99 -0.22
C MET A 341 12.46 11.87 -1.75
N LEU A 342 13.13 12.82 -2.41
CA LEU A 342 13.40 12.75 -3.86
C LEU A 342 14.24 11.52 -4.19
N THR A 343 15.33 11.26 -3.45
CA THR A 343 16.18 10.08 -3.68
C THR A 343 15.41 8.78 -3.51
N VAL A 344 14.57 8.66 -2.46
CA VAL A 344 13.73 7.48 -2.25
C VAL A 344 12.74 7.30 -3.40
N GLN A 345 12.07 8.37 -3.83
CA GLN A 345 11.13 8.32 -4.93
C GLN A 345 11.82 7.90 -6.24
N GLU A 346 13.00 8.44 -6.56
CA GLU A 346 13.76 8.08 -7.76
C GLU A 346 14.16 6.60 -7.78
N GLN A 347 14.60 6.06 -6.64
CA GLN A 347 14.97 4.64 -6.54
C GLN A 347 13.77 3.72 -6.82
N ILE A 348 12.61 4.03 -6.24
CA ILE A 348 11.39 3.24 -6.44
C ILE A 348 10.89 3.38 -7.88
N SER A 349 10.87 4.60 -8.42
CA SER A 349 10.42 4.87 -9.78
C SER A 349 11.33 4.25 -10.85
N GLN A 350 12.63 4.11 -10.60
CA GLN A 350 13.53 3.33 -11.46
C GLN A 350 13.13 1.85 -11.51
N GLN A 351 12.84 1.24 -10.36
CA GLN A 351 12.38 -0.15 -10.27
C GLN A 351 11.03 -0.33 -10.99
N GLU A 352 10.07 0.58 -10.76
CA GLU A 352 8.77 0.58 -11.43
C GLU A 352 8.93 0.62 -12.95
N THR A 353 9.70 1.58 -13.45
CA THR A 353 9.95 1.75 -14.89
C THR A 353 10.59 0.51 -15.51
N ALA A 354 11.57 -0.08 -14.84
CA ALA A 354 12.24 -1.29 -15.33
C ALA A 354 11.26 -2.46 -15.49
N ILE A 355 10.43 -2.72 -14.47
CA ILE A 355 9.46 -3.81 -14.50
C ILE A 355 8.33 -3.55 -15.51
N ILE A 356 7.82 -2.33 -15.58
CA ILE A 356 6.76 -1.97 -16.53
C ILE A 356 7.28 -2.15 -17.96
N ARG A 357 8.47 -1.64 -18.30
CA ARG A 357 9.07 -1.81 -19.63
C ARG A 357 9.32 -3.26 -19.98
N GLN A 358 9.84 -4.04 -19.04
CA GLN A 358 10.05 -5.47 -19.24
C GLN A 358 8.74 -6.18 -19.56
N THR A 359 7.66 -5.82 -18.87
CA THR A 359 6.31 -6.36 -19.10
C THR A 359 5.79 -5.96 -20.47
N LEU A 360 5.86 -4.67 -20.82
CA LEU A 360 5.44 -4.15 -22.12
C LEU A 360 6.21 -4.82 -23.28
N ASN A 361 7.52 -4.97 -23.14
CA ASN A 361 8.36 -5.64 -24.14
C ASN A 361 7.96 -7.11 -24.33
N LEU A 362 7.69 -7.83 -23.24
CA LEU A 362 7.26 -9.23 -23.29
C LEU A 362 5.86 -9.38 -23.91
N ILE A 363 4.97 -8.42 -23.67
CA ILE A 363 3.65 -8.35 -24.33
C ILE A 363 3.81 -8.10 -25.83
N GLN A 364 4.66 -7.16 -26.23
CA GLN A 364 4.87 -6.85 -27.65
C GLN A 364 5.51 -8.02 -28.41
N LYS A 365 6.45 -8.73 -27.77
CA LYS A 365 7.18 -9.84 -28.38
C LYS A 365 7.24 -11.02 -27.41
N PRO A 366 6.18 -11.84 -27.33
CA PRO A 366 6.21 -13.05 -26.52
C PRO A 366 7.23 -14.01 -27.06
N ASP A 367 8.12 -14.42 -26.19
CA ASP A 367 9.10 -15.44 -26.47
C ASP A 367 9.01 -16.50 -25.39
N ARG A 368 8.72 -17.74 -25.80
CA ARG A 368 8.52 -18.87 -24.88
C ARG A 368 9.77 -19.13 -24.04
N ALA A 369 10.96 -18.97 -24.62
CA ALA A 369 12.22 -19.14 -23.90
C ALA A 369 12.42 -18.06 -22.83
N THR A 370 12.11 -16.80 -23.16
CA THR A 370 12.15 -15.68 -22.21
C THR A 370 11.12 -15.83 -21.09
N ILE A 371 9.88 -16.20 -21.41
CA ILE A 371 8.82 -16.47 -20.42
C ILE A 371 9.28 -17.58 -19.47
N ARG A 372 9.78 -18.69 -20.02
CA ARG A 372 10.32 -19.80 -19.24
C ARG A 372 11.40 -19.34 -18.25
N ARG A 373 12.39 -18.59 -18.74
CA ARG A 373 13.48 -18.07 -17.91
C ARG A 373 12.96 -17.20 -16.77
N PHE A 374 11.93 -16.36 -17.00
CA PHE A 374 11.32 -15.57 -15.94
C PHE A 374 10.64 -16.44 -14.89
N ILE A 375 9.85 -17.43 -15.30
CA ILE A 375 9.17 -18.34 -14.38
C ILE A 375 10.21 -19.07 -13.52
N GLU A 376 11.22 -19.67 -14.13
CA GLU A 376 12.29 -20.39 -13.42
C GLU A 376 13.01 -19.48 -12.41
N GLN A 377 13.37 -18.26 -12.80
CA GLN A 377 14.03 -17.31 -11.89
C GLN A 377 13.11 -16.86 -10.75
N ASN A 378 11.83 -16.64 -11.02
CA ASN A 378 10.89 -16.17 -10.00
C ASN A 378 10.54 -17.27 -9.01
N VAL A 379 10.46 -18.53 -9.46
CA VAL A 379 10.31 -19.70 -8.59
C VAL A 379 11.52 -19.80 -7.67
N GLU A 380 12.75 -19.70 -8.19
CA GLU A 380 13.96 -19.80 -7.37
C GLU A 380 14.05 -18.65 -6.36
N ARG A 381 13.76 -17.41 -6.78
CA ARG A 381 13.68 -16.27 -5.85
C ARG A 381 12.62 -16.47 -4.78
N SER A 382 11.47 -17.04 -5.13
CA SER A 382 10.38 -17.30 -4.18
C SER A 382 10.72 -18.43 -3.22
N ILE A 383 11.47 -19.45 -3.65
CA ILE A 383 11.98 -20.52 -2.78
C ILE A 383 12.98 -19.92 -1.80
N GLN A 384 13.95 -19.14 -2.30
CA GLN A 384 14.93 -18.47 -1.44
C GLN A 384 14.24 -17.52 -0.45
N TRP A 385 13.26 -16.74 -0.91
CA TRP A 385 12.46 -15.87 -0.04
C TRP A 385 11.79 -16.66 1.09
N CYS A 386 11.20 -17.83 0.80
CA CYS A 386 10.61 -18.68 1.83
C CYS A 386 11.66 -19.18 2.83
N VAL A 387 12.84 -19.58 2.35
CA VAL A 387 13.96 -20.01 3.22
C VAL A 387 14.40 -18.86 4.13
N ASP A 388 14.63 -17.67 3.59
CA ASP A 388 15.10 -16.49 4.33
C ASP A 388 14.10 -16.06 5.42
N HIS A 389 12.81 -16.27 5.19
CA HIS A 389 11.74 -15.91 6.13
C HIS A 389 11.22 -17.10 6.95
N ASN A 390 11.88 -18.25 6.91
CA ASN A 390 11.48 -19.47 7.60
C ASN A 390 10.01 -19.86 7.33
N GLU A 391 9.62 -19.84 6.06
CA GLU A 391 8.33 -20.29 5.56
C GLU A 391 8.47 -21.64 4.86
N ALA A 392 7.48 -22.51 5.05
CA ALA A 392 7.49 -23.83 4.45
C ALA A 392 7.35 -23.75 2.91
N VAL A 393 8.29 -24.39 2.22
CA VAL A 393 8.29 -24.51 0.75
C VAL A 393 7.43 -25.70 0.31
N ASN A 394 6.60 -25.48 -0.69
CA ASN A 394 5.79 -26.50 -1.35
C ASN A 394 6.71 -27.50 -2.06
N ARG A 395 6.81 -28.71 -1.49
CA ARG A 395 7.75 -29.76 -1.92
C ARG A 395 7.57 -30.19 -3.38
N ARG A 396 6.42 -29.93 -4.00
CA ARG A 396 6.20 -30.23 -5.42
C ARG A 396 7.18 -29.50 -6.34
N TRP A 397 7.67 -28.32 -5.95
CA TRP A 397 8.71 -27.61 -6.70
C TRP A 397 10.08 -28.32 -6.71
N HIS A 398 10.27 -29.34 -5.87
CA HIS A 398 11.45 -30.21 -5.90
C HIS A 398 11.26 -31.49 -6.74
N ASP A 399 10.04 -31.78 -7.20
CA ASP A 399 9.78 -32.85 -8.16
C ASP A 399 10.10 -32.33 -9.59
N PRO A 400 11.14 -32.86 -10.27
CA PRO A 400 11.54 -32.36 -11.58
C PRO A 400 10.44 -32.48 -12.64
N LEU A 401 9.64 -33.56 -12.59
CA LEU A 401 8.57 -33.79 -13.57
C LEU A 401 7.42 -32.81 -13.35
N TRP A 402 7.00 -32.63 -12.09
CA TRP A 402 5.94 -31.69 -11.76
C TRP A 402 6.34 -30.25 -12.07
N ARG A 403 7.59 -29.89 -11.75
CA ARG A 403 8.16 -28.56 -12.01
C ARG A 403 8.20 -28.28 -13.51
N GLU A 404 8.72 -29.19 -14.31
CA GLU A 404 8.76 -29.07 -15.77
C GLU A 404 7.36 -28.89 -16.35
N GLN A 405 6.42 -29.74 -15.96
CA GLN A 405 5.04 -29.67 -16.44
C GLN A 405 4.38 -28.35 -16.05
N THR A 406 4.54 -27.91 -14.80
CA THR A 406 3.94 -26.65 -14.31
C THR A 406 4.47 -25.43 -15.06
N ILE A 407 5.76 -25.40 -15.36
CA ILE A 407 6.37 -24.32 -16.15
C ILE A 407 5.80 -24.32 -17.57
N LEU A 408 5.69 -25.50 -18.21
CA LEU A 408 5.10 -25.62 -19.54
C LEU A 408 3.63 -25.18 -19.56
N ASP A 409 2.85 -25.55 -18.54
CA ASP A 409 1.45 -25.14 -18.39
C ASP A 409 1.31 -23.62 -18.26
N GLU A 410 2.13 -22.95 -17.44
CA GLU A 410 2.13 -21.48 -17.32
C GLU A 410 2.49 -20.80 -18.65
N ILE A 411 3.46 -21.33 -19.39
CA ILE A 411 3.83 -20.79 -20.72
C ILE A 411 2.68 -20.96 -21.71
N ASN A 412 2.07 -22.15 -21.76
CA ASN A 412 0.95 -22.45 -22.66
C ASN A 412 -0.27 -21.59 -22.31
N GLU A 413 -0.62 -21.46 -21.03
CA GLU A 413 -1.72 -20.60 -20.58
C GLU A 413 -1.51 -19.13 -20.96
N LEU A 414 -0.26 -18.65 -21.03
CA LEU A 414 0.06 -17.25 -21.37
C LEU A 414 0.16 -16.99 -22.88
N VAL A 415 0.61 -17.97 -23.66
CA VAL A 415 0.86 -17.84 -25.10
C VAL A 415 -0.32 -18.35 -25.92
N ASP A 416 -0.94 -19.46 -25.52
CA ASP A 416 -1.98 -20.14 -26.32
C ASP A 416 -3.38 -19.53 -26.10
N THR A 417 -3.60 -18.80 -25.00
CA THR A 417 -4.76 -17.89 -24.88
C THR A 417 -4.77 -16.81 -25.98
N ARG A 418 -3.61 -16.47 -26.58
CA ARG A 418 -3.58 -15.61 -27.78
C ARG A 418 -4.13 -16.29 -29.02
N ALA A 419 -4.04 -17.62 -29.13
CA ALA A 419 -4.53 -18.34 -30.31
C ALA A 419 -6.07 -18.39 -30.35
N VAL A 420 -6.71 -18.54 -29.19
CA VAL A 420 -8.18 -18.66 -29.08
C VAL A 420 -8.89 -17.32 -29.25
N ASN A 421 -8.29 -16.20 -28.81
CA ASN A 421 -8.89 -14.87 -28.95
C ASN A 421 -8.81 -14.27 -30.38
N SER A 422 -8.29 -15.02 -31.35
CA SER A 422 -8.32 -14.65 -32.78
C SER A 422 -9.59 -15.14 -33.52
N PHE A 423 -10.42 -15.98 -32.86
CA PHE A 423 -11.74 -16.37 -33.35
C PHE A 423 -12.81 -16.00 -32.33
N THR A 424 -13.75 -15.17 -32.75
CA THR A 424 -14.95 -14.83 -31.99
C THR A 424 -15.70 -16.09 -31.54
N SER A 425 -15.85 -16.32 -30.24
CA SER A 425 -17.13 -16.74 -29.64
C SER A 425 -17.10 -16.75 -28.10
N ASP A 426 -18.23 -16.32 -27.56
CA ASP A 426 -18.69 -16.29 -26.17
C ASP A 426 -18.00 -17.22 -25.16
N TRP A 427 -17.19 -16.64 -24.28
CA TRP A 427 -16.81 -17.28 -23.02
C TRP A 427 -17.57 -16.65 -21.84
N ARG A 428 -18.49 -17.43 -21.27
CA ARG A 428 -19.24 -17.09 -20.05
C ARG A 428 -18.34 -17.26 -18.82
N SER A 429 -18.19 -16.20 -18.04
CA SER A 429 -17.53 -16.19 -16.73
C SER A 429 -18.22 -17.12 -15.73
N PRO A 430 -17.49 -18.04 -15.07
CA PRO A 430 -17.89 -18.57 -13.77
C PRO A 430 -17.32 -17.68 -12.68
N SER A 431 -18.22 -16.98 -12.01
CA SER A 431 -18.03 -16.20 -10.79
C SER A 431 -17.49 -17.08 -9.66
N GLU A 432 -16.18 -17.04 -9.41
CA GLU A 432 -15.55 -17.45 -8.13
C GLU A 432 -14.06 -17.07 -8.11
N ALA A 433 -13.77 -15.84 -8.54
CA ALA A 433 -12.44 -15.24 -8.39
C ALA A 433 -12.27 -14.70 -6.97
N SER A 434 -11.11 -15.01 -6.37
CA SER A 434 -10.59 -14.30 -5.20
C SER A 434 -10.44 -12.82 -5.53
N GLN A 435 -11.35 -12.00 -4.98
CA GLN A 435 -11.49 -10.56 -5.19
C GLN A 435 -10.32 -9.75 -4.62
N THR A 436 -9.22 -9.71 -5.37
CA THR A 436 -8.24 -8.62 -5.32
C THR A 436 -7.88 -8.08 -6.71
N ASP A 437 -8.45 -8.65 -7.77
CA ASP A 437 -8.40 -8.14 -9.13
C ASP A 437 -9.86 -8.08 -9.64
N SER A 438 -10.42 -6.88 -9.76
CA SER A 438 -11.81 -6.64 -10.20
C SER A 438 -11.97 -6.88 -11.71
N PRO A 439 -13.06 -7.49 -12.20
CA PRO A 439 -13.46 -7.40 -13.62
C PRO A 439 -14.17 -6.06 -13.90
N GLU A 440 -13.72 -5.32 -14.92
CA GLU A 440 -14.22 -3.98 -15.31
C GLU A 440 -15.61 -4.00 -15.99
N GLN A 441 -16.43 -2.97 -15.68
CA GLN A 441 -17.48 -2.44 -16.55
C GLN A 441 -16.93 -1.27 -17.39
N SER A 442 -17.54 -1.01 -18.55
CA SER A 442 -17.10 -0.02 -19.54
C SER A 442 -16.86 1.40 -19.00
N ARG A 443 -15.69 1.97 -19.33
CA ARG A 443 -15.19 3.29 -18.91
C ARG A 443 -15.99 4.48 -19.48
N PRO A 444 -16.34 5.52 -18.68
CA PRO A 444 -16.77 6.83 -19.18
C PRO A 444 -15.61 7.66 -19.74
N GLN A 445 -15.92 8.63 -20.62
CA GLN A 445 -14.94 9.49 -21.31
C GLN A 445 -14.13 10.42 -20.37
N ARG A 446 -12.83 10.53 -20.67
CA ARG A 446 -11.78 11.28 -19.95
C ARG A 446 -12.10 12.78 -19.75
N ARG A 447 -11.82 13.32 -18.55
CA ARG A 447 -11.45 14.74 -18.36
C ARG A 447 -9.92 14.82 -18.27
N HIS A 448 -9.30 15.62 -19.13
CA HIS A 448 -7.85 15.81 -19.13
C HIS A 448 -7.41 16.72 -17.97
N HIS A 449 -6.70 16.17 -16.98
CA HIS A 449 -5.92 16.95 -16.02
C HIS A 449 -4.54 17.23 -16.63
N VAL A 450 -4.30 18.47 -17.05
CA VAL A 450 -3.02 18.89 -17.65
C VAL A 450 -2.10 19.40 -16.54
N VAL A 451 -1.00 18.69 -16.30
CA VAL A 451 0.10 19.10 -15.42
C VAL A 451 0.97 20.14 -16.14
N THR A 452 1.11 21.34 -15.58
CA THR A 452 1.98 22.39 -16.13
C THR A 452 3.22 22.60 -15.25
N PHE A 453 4.40 22.48 -15.85
CA PHE A 453 5.67 22.84 -15.24
C PHE A 453 5.75 24.36 -15.03
N SER A 454 5.60 24.85 -13.80
CA SER A 454 5.75 26.29 -13.55
C SER A 454 7.23 26.70 -13.60
N ARG A 455 7.60 27.50 -14.60
CA ARG A 455 8.80 28.34 -14.55
C ARG A 455 8.43 29.68 -13.90
N SER A 456 9.18 30.08 -12.89
CA SER A 456 9.06 31.38 -12.22
C SER A 456 9.35 32.55 -13.18
N ARG A 457 8.41 33.49 -13.36
CA ARG A 457 8.66 34.87 -13.83
C ARG A 457 7.58 35.87 -13.38
N PRO A 458 7.89 37.19 -13.33
CA PRO A 458 7.41 38.10 -12.29
C PRO A 458 6.15 38.91 -12.62
N SER A 459 5.63 39.53 -11.55
CA SER A 459 4.44 40.36 -11.38
C SER A 459 4.07 41.32 -12.52
N ARG A 460 2.78 41.38 -12.86
CA ARG A 460 2.13 42.59 -13.37
C ARG A 460 0.65 42.67 -12.98
N PHE A 461 0.24 43.88 -12.65
CA PHE A 461 -1.05 44.33 -12.12
C PHE A 461 -2.23 44.25 -13.12
N GLU A 462 -3.43 44.08 -12.52
CA GLU A 462 -4.78 44.58 -12.89
C GLU A 462 -5.40 44.29 -14.28
N ARG A 463 -6.61 43.69 -14.29
CA ARG A 463 -7.91 44.42 -14.24
C ARG A 463 -9.11 43.46 -14.23
N SER A 464 -10.17 43.96 -13.60
CA SER A 464 -11.50 43.40 -13.39
C SER A 464 -12.32 43.20 -14.67
N SER A 465 -13.22 42.20 -14.67
CA SER A 465 -14.60 42.39 -15.12
C SER A 465 -15.49 41.23 -14.67
N ALA A 466 -16.67 41.60 -14.16
CA ALA A 466 -17.71 40.72 -13.65
C ALA A 466 -18.59 40.15 -14.78
N ARG A 467 -19.16 38.96 -14.58
CA ARG A 467 -20.47 38.64 -15.19
C ARG A 467 -21.27 37.56 -14.43
N ALA A 468 -22.31 38.06 -13.77
CA ALA A 468 -23.67 37.58 -13.60
C ALA A 468 -24.00 36.07 -13.55
N ARG A 469 -24.65 35.73 -12.42
CA ARG A 469 -25.47 34.55 -12.11
C ARG A 469 -26.54 34.24 -13.17
N ARG A 470 -26.84 32.95 -13.35
CA ARG A 470 -28.21 32.47 -13.64
C ARG A 470 -28.59 31.36 -12.66
N VAL A 471 -29.79 31.49 -12.14
CA VAL A 471 -30.50 30.55 -11.27
C VAL A 471 -31.42 29.70 -12.16
N GLY A 472 -31.48 28.40 -11.89
CA GLY A 472 -32.42 27.44 -12.46
C GLY A 472 -32.42 26.18 -11.60
N SER A 473 -33.62 25.74 -11.21
CA SER A 473 -33.97 24.96 -10.01
C SER A 473 -34.06 23.42 -10.26
N PRO A 474 -34.66 22.62 -9.35
CA PRO A 474 -34.06 21.48 -8.66
C PRO A 474 -34.50 20.12 -9.23
N ASP A 475 -33.94 19.03 -8.68
CA ASP A 475 -34.44 17.64 -8.63
C ASP A 475 -33.19 16.73 -8.62
N SER A 476 -32.73 16.32 -7.44
CA SER A 476 -33.07 15.04 -6.79
C SER A 476 -32.62 13.83 -7.59
N GLU A 477 -31.45 13.27 -7.25
CA GLU A 477 -31.31 11.86 -6.87
C GLU A 477 -29.85 11.53 -6.50
N GLY A 478 -29.74 10.60 -5.55
CA GLY A 478 -28.63 10.47 -4.60
C GLY A 478 -27.28 10.02 -5.17
N TRP A 479 -26.24 10.69 -4.66
CA TRP A 479 -24.87 10.22 -4.74
C TRP A 479 -24.61 9.21 -3.62
N GLN A 480 -24.57 7.92 -3.95
CA GLN A 480 -23.81 6.94 -3.17
C GLN A 480 -22.33 7.06 -3.56
N ARG A 481 -21.49 7.52 -2.63
CA ARG A 481 -20.03 7.45 -2.72
C ARG A 481 -19.57 6.09 -2.17
N VAL A 482 -18.65 5.47 -2.91
CA VAL A 482 -17.98 4.17 -2.68
C VAL A 482 -16.90 4.30 -1.62
#